data_AF-A0A5B7AL86-F1
#
_entry.id   AF-A0A5B7AL86-F1
#
_cell.length_a   1.000
_cell.length_b   1.000
_cell.length_c   1.000
_cell.angle_alpha   90.00
_cell.angle_beta   90.00
_cell.angle_gamma   90.00
#
_symmetry.space_group_name_H-M   'P 1'
#
loop_
_entity.id
_entity.type
_entity.pdbx_description
1 polymer ?
#
loop_
_entity_poly.entity_id
_entity_poly.type
_entity_poly.pdbx_seq_one_letter_code
_entity_poly.pdbx_strand_id
1 'polypeptide(L)'
;ERSHNQEFADEHVLSQWGQAPKYKMAEKEISKSIKKIKKKCEKRMTKLIRKQQEEIQEFYRTWEEKMVQLEKEHRFESALVCKIHSLMPMRIDKLKILDNDFSKKLEEHEHQKDICLKDLEAKQLAEKNEERQKAACWLAGLKSMVQGEFSGGLPSHGSEYKDKVGCSQASENTSHNGPQNV
;
A
#
# COMPACT_ATOMS: atom_id res chain seq x y z
N GLU A 1 -2.48 -12.70 77.87
CA GLU A 1 -3.02 -12.84 76.48
C GLU A 1 -3.34 -11.44 75.97
N ARG A 2 -2.67 -10.91 74.92
CA ARG A 2 -2.94 -11.07 73.46
C ARG A 2 -4.42 -10.79 73.13
N SER A 3 -4.86 -9.93 72.21
CA SER A 3 -4.26 -9.04 71.18
C SER A 3 -5.37 -8.04 70.80
N HIS A 4 -5.13 -6.73 70.74
CA HIS A 4 -4.74 -5.97 69.53
C HIS A 4 -5.76 -5.98 68.38
N ASN A 5 -6.54 -4.89 68.32
CA ASN A 5 -6.98 -4.11 67.14
C ASN A 5 -6.71 -4.74 65.76
N GLN A 6 -7.77 -5.18 65.09
CA GLN A 6 -7.75 -5.70 63.72
C GLN A 6 -8.96 -5.16 62.94
N GLU A 7 -9.07 -3.85 62.74
CA GLU A 7 -10.14 -3.31 61.89
C GLU A 7 -9.80 -1.99 61.16
N PHE A 8 -8.52 -1.65 61.02
CA PHE A 8 -8.09 -0.44 60.30
C PHE A 8 -6.97 -0.70 59.27
N ALA A 9 -6.82 -1.94 58.81
CA ALA A 9 -5.74 -2.31 57.90
C ALA A 9 -6.16 -2.45 56.42
N ASP A 10 -7.46 -2.45 56.10
CA ASP A 10 -7.90 -2.79 54.74
C ASP A 10 -8.17 -1.59 53.82
N GLU A 11 -8.17 -0.36 54.33
CA GLU A 11 -8.39 0.83 53.49
C GLU A 11 -7.10 1.56 53.08
N HIS A 12 -5.94 1.15 53.61
CA HIS A 12 -4.64 1.76 53.28
C HIS A 12 -3.79 0.93 52.29
N VAL A 13 -4.18 -0.32 52.00
CA VAL A 13 -3.43 -1.19 51.06
C VAL A 13 -3.77 -0.88 49.59
N LEU A 14 -4.93 -0.29 49.31
CA LEU A 14 -5.31 0.13 47.95
C LEU A 14 -4.61 1.40 47.46
N SER A 15 -4.10 2.25 48.36
CA SER A 15 -3.39 3.49 47.98
C SER A 15 -1.88 3.32 47.75
N GLN A 16 -1.30 2.18 48.15
CA GLN A 16 0.15 1.95 48.00
C GLN A 16 0.55 1.18 46.73
N TRP A 17 -0.42 0.74 45.92
CA TRP A 17 -0.15 0.29 44.55
C TRP A 17 -0.19 1.42 43.51
N GLY A 18 -0.19 2.66 44.00
CA GLY A 18 0.12 3.85 43.21
C GLY A 18 1.59 3.85 42.80
N GLN A 19 1.88 3.25 41.64
CA GLN A 19 2.98 3.64 40.76
C GLN A 19 4.41 3.40 41.29
N ALA A 20 4.86 2.14 41.25
CA ALA A 20 6.30 1.86 41.23
C ALA A 20 6.97 2.63 40.07
N PRO A 21 8.07 3.38 40.29
CA PRO A 21 8.74 4.21 39.27
C PRO A 21 9.08 3.47 37.97
N LYS A 22 9.28 2.15 38.05
CA LYS A 22 9.56 1.26 36.92
C LYS A 22 8.39 1.21 35.91
N TYR A 23 7.15 1.23 36.38
CA TYR A 23 5.95 1.18 35.52
C TYR A 23 5.80 2.46 34.68
N LYS A 24 5.97 3.63 35.32
CA LYS A 24 5.95 4.94 34.62
C LYS A 24 7.06 5.08 33.59
N MET A 25 8.25 4.53 33.87
CA MET A 25 9.35 4.53 32.91
C MET A 25 9.06 3.63 31.71
N ALA A 26 8.51 2.43 31.91
CA ALA A 26 8.13 1.52 30.84
C ALA A 26 7.04 2.13 29.92
N GLU A 27 6.00 2.72 30.50
CA GLU A 27 4.92 3.38 29.73
C GLU A 27 5.44 4.54 28.86
N LYS A 28 6.38 5.33 29.41
CA LYS A 28 7.03 6.43 28.67
C LYS A 28 7.87 5.91 27.50
N GLU A 29 8.60 4.81 27.66
CA GLU A 29 9.39 4.19 26.59
C GLU A 29 8.51 3.55 25.51
N ILE A 30 7.41 2.91 25.90
CA ILE A 30 6.40 2.37 24.96
C ILE A 30 5.79 3.51 24.14
N SER A 31 5.38 4.60 24.80
CA SER A 31 4.82 5.78 24.13
C SER A 31 5.80 6.40 23.14
N LYS A 32 7.08 6.53 23.52
CA LYS A 32 8.15 6.97 22.60
C LYS A 32 8.29 6.04 21.40
N SER A 33 8.23 4.72 21.61
CA SER A 33 8.34 3.72 20.55
C SER A 33 7.15 3.79 19.58
N ILE A 34 5.92 3.88 20.09
CA ILE A 34 4.71 4.10 19.26
C ILE A 34 4.86 5.36 18.42
N LYS A 35 5.30 6.47 19.03
CA LYS A 35 5.51 7.75 18.33
C LYS A 35 6.55 7.62 17.22
N LYS A 36 7.65 6.90 17.46
CA LYS A 36 8.68 6.63 16.45
C LYS A 36 8.14 5.78 15.29
N ILE A 37 7.37 4.74 15.58
CA ILE A 37 6.73 3.88 14.57
C ILE A 37 5.80 4.71 13.70
N LYS A 38 4.87 5.46 14.32
CA LYS A 38 3.93 6.35 13.60
C LYS A 38 4.66 7.33 12.68
N LYS A 39 5.67 8.04 13.20
CA LYS A 39 6.48 8.99 12.42
C LYS A 39 7.19 8.32 11.23
N LYS A 40 7.67 7.09 11.40
CA LYS A 40 8.34 6.33 10.33
C LYS A 40 7.33 5.93 9.24
N CYS A 41 6.15 5.44 9.64
CA CYS A 41 5.07 5.07 8.73
C CYS A 41 4.53 6.29 7.96
N GLU A 42 4.30 7.41 8.65
CA GLU A 42 3.89 8.67 8.01
C GLU A 42 4.92 9.11 6.97
N LYS A 43 6.22 9.13 7.32
CA LYS A 43 7.28 9.50 6.38
C LYS A 43 7.32 8.59 5.14
N ARG A 44 7.05 7.29 5.30
CA ARG A 44 6.99 6.34 4.18
C ARG A 44 5.75 6.58 3.33
N MET A 45 4.59 6.74 3.95
CA MET A 45 3.33 7.03 3.27
C MET A 45 3.40 8.34 2.47
N THR A 46 3.96 9.42 3.03
CA THR A 46 4.15 10.68 2.30
C THR A 46 5.07 10.51 1.10
N LYS A 47 6.17 9.77 1.24
CA LYS A 47 7.07 9.47 0.11
C LYS A 47 6.38 8.64 -0.97
N LEU A 48 5.58 7.67 -0.56
CA LEU A 48 4.81 6.81 -1.46
C LEU A 48 3.80 7.65 -2.25
N ILE A 49 2.98 8.46 -1.57
CA ILE A 49 1.99 9.34 -2.21
C ILE A 49 2.65 10.27 -3.22
N ARG A 50 3.80 10.87 -2.89
CA ARG A 50 4.52 11.73 -3.83
C ARG A 50 4.94 10.97 -5.10
N LYS A 51 5.49 9.75 -4.96
CA LYS A 51 5.87 8.92 -6.11
C LYS A 51 4.65 8.57 -6.97
N GLN A 52 3.55 8.20 -6.33
CA GLN A 52 2.31 7.85 -7.00
C GLN A 52 1.72 9.04 -7.79
N GLN A 53 1.85 10.27 -7.26
CA GLN A 53 1.50 11.49 -7.98
C GLN A 53 2.41 11.73 -9.19
N GLU A 54 3.71 11.52 -9.05
CA GLU A 54 4.68 11.62 -10.16
C GLU A 54 4.38 10.60 -11.27
N GLU A 55 4.04 9.36 -10.90
CA GLU A 55 3.63 8.31 -11.85
C GLU A 55 2.36 8.68 -12.62
N ILE A 56 1.34 9.25 -11.95
CA ILE A 56 0.12 9.72 -12.61
C ILE A 56 0.43 10.86 -13.58
N GLN A 57 1.28 11.81 -13.18
CA GLN A 57 1.68 12.92 -14.07
C GLN A 57 2.44 12.41 -15.30
N GLU A 58 3.37 11.47 -15.10
CA GLU A 58 4.12 10.81 -16.16
C GLU A 58 3.20 10.05 -17.14
N PHE A 59 2.20 9.35 -16.59
CA PHE A 59 1.19 8.64 -17.35
C PHE A 59 0.43 9.59 -18.30
N TYR A 60 -0.11 10.69 -17.77
CA TYR A 60 -0.82 11.67 -18.59
C TYR A 60 0.09 12.35 -19.62
N ARG A 61 1.34 12.64 -19.26
CA ARG A 61 2.30 13.22 -20.22
C ARG A 61 2.53 12.28 -21.40
N THR A 62 2.82 11.01 -21.12
CA THR A 62 3.05 9.99 -22.16
C THR A 62 1.80 9.77 -23.03
N TRP A 63 0.62 9.80 -22.42
CA TRP A 63 -0.65 9.68 -23.13
C TRP A 63 -0.88 10.86 -24.09
N GLU A 64 -0.67 12.10 -23.63
CA GLU A 64 -0.81 13.30 -24.44
C GLU A 64 0.21 13.32 -25.59
N GLU A 65 1.46 12.92 -25.33
CA GLU A 65 2.48 12.80 -26.37
C GLU A 65 2.07 11.82 -27.49
N LYS A 66 1.44 10.70 -27.13
CA LYS A 66 0.90 9.74 -28.10
C LYS A 66 -0.29 10.30 -28.89
N MET A 67 -1.19 11.04 -28.23
CA MET A 67 -2.30 11.74 -28.90
C MET A 67 -1.77 12.70 -29.95
N VAL A 68 -0.82 13.56 -29.57
CA VAL A 68 -0.18 14.52 -30.48
C VAL A 68 0.50 13.80 -31.65
N GLN A 69 1.11 12.65 -31.42
CA GLN A 69 1.74 11.86 -32.47
C GLN A 69 0.72 11.28 -33.46
N LEU A 70 -0.40 10.74 -32.97
CA LEU A 70 -1.49 10.22 -33.80
C LEU A 70 -2.09 11.33 -34.68
N GLU A 71 -2.32 12.52 -34.12
CA GLU A 71 -2.83 13.68 -34.88
C GLU A 71 -1.85 14.13 -35.96
N LYS A 72 -0.55 14.17 -35.64
CA LYS A 72 0.50 14.52 -36.61
C LYS A 72 0.55 13.52 -37.76
N GLU A 73 0.47 12.23 -37.47
CA GLU A 73 0.46 11.16 -38.47
C GLU A 73 -0.75 11.28 -39.39
N HIS A 74 -1.97 11.41 -38.83
CA HIS A 74 -3.19 11.59 -39.62
C HIS A 74 -3.13 12.83 -40.51
N ARG A 75 -2.65 13.97 -39.98
CA ARG A 75 -2.47 15.20 -40.75
C ARG A 75 -1.48 15.02 -41.90
N PHE A 76 -0.37 14.33 -41.65
CA PHE A 76 0.65 14.05 -42.66
C PHE A 76 0.11 13.13 -43.77
N GLU A 77 -0.55 12.04 -43.41
CA GLU A 77 -1.17 11.11 -44.36
C GLU A 77 -2.26 11.78 -45.19
N SER A 78 -3.09 12.60 -44.56
CA SER A 78 -4.11 13.40 -45.24
C SER A 78 -3.50 14.35 -46.27
N ALA A 79 -2.42 15.04 -45.92
CA ALA A 79 -1.69 15.91 -46.84
C ALA A 79 -1.09 15.11 -48.01
N LEU A 80 -0.58 13.91 -47.75
CA LEU A 80 -0.04 13.00 -48.77
C LEU A 80 -1.14 12.55 -49.75
N VAL A 81 -2.30 12.15 -49.25
CA VAL A 81 -3.46 11.79 -50.08
C VAL A 81 -3.86 12.96 -50.98
N CYS A 82 -3.89 14.17 -50.44
CA CYS A 82 -4.21 15.38 -51.22
C CYS A 82 -3.17 15.68 -52.32
N LYS A 83 -1.90 15.34 -52.10
CA LYS A 83 -0.81 15.57 -53.06
C LYS A 83 -0.77 14.51 -54.17
N ILE A 84 -1.04 13.24 -53.82
CA ILE A 84 -0.94 12.11 -54.77
C ILE A 84 -2.20 12.03 -55.65
N HIS A 85 -3.39 12.23 -55.06
CA HIS A 85 -4.65 12.02 -55.75
C HIS A 85 -5.23 13.33 -56.28
N SER A 86 -4.96 13.63 -57.56
CA SER A 86 -5.51 14.79 -58.26
C SER A 86 -7.00 14.65 -58.61
N LEU A 87 -7.48 13.41 -58.78
CA LEU A 87 -8.89 13.13 -59.06
C LEU A 87 -9.73 13.22 -57.79
N MET A 88 -10.70 14.13 -57.80
CA MET A 88 -11.54 14.43 -56.62
C MET A 88 -12.28 13.23 -56.04
N PRO A 89 -12.94 12.35 -56.81
CA PRO A 89 -13.67 11.22 -56.23
C PRO A 89 -12.75 10.27 -55.46
N MET A 90 -11.61 9.90 -56.07
CA MET A 90 -10.63 9.00 -55.45
C MET A 90 -10.01 9.61 -54.18
N ARG A 91 -9.70 10.92 -54.22
CA ARG A 91 -9.17 11.64 -53.06
C ARG A 91 -10.15 11.63 -51.89
N ILE A 92 -11.42 11.91 -52.14
CA ILE A 92 -12.47 11.93 -51.11
C ILE A 92 -12.60 10.54 -50.46
N ASP A 93 -12.65 9.48 -51.27
CA ASP A 93 -12.79 8.13 -50.73
C ASP A 93 -11.58 7.71 -49.88
N LYS A 94 -10.36 8.08 -50.31
CA LYS A 94 -9.15 7.83 -49.53
C LYS A 94 -9.12 8.60 -48.21
N LEU A 95 -9.52 9.88 -48.22
CA LEU A 95 -9.61 10.68 -47.00
C LEU A 95 -10.63 10.10 -46.02
N LYS A 96 -11.81 9.67 -46.49
CA LYS A 96 -12.81 9.00 -45.63
C LYS A 96 -12.26 7.73 -44.96
N ILE A 97 -11.48 6.94 -45.69
CA ILE A 97 -10.85 5.73 -45.11
C ILE A 97 -9.85 6.12 -44.03
N LEU A 98 -9.02 7.14 -44.26
CA LEU A 98 -8.06 7.66 -43.27
C LEU A 98 -8.77 8.23 -42.04
N ASP A 99 -9.83 9.01 -42.21
CA ASP A 99 -10.59 9.59 -41.11
C ASP A 99 -11.25 8.51 -40.25
N ASN A 100 -11.77 7.46 -40.88
CA ASN A 100 -12.33 6.30 -40.17
C ASN A 100 -11.25 5.52 -39.40
N ASP A 101 -10.08 5.30 -39.99
CA ASP A 101 -8.95 4.63 -39.31
C ASP A 101 -8.45 5.44 -38.12
N PHE A 102 -8.27 6.75 -38.31
CA PHE A 102 -7.88 7.66 -37.24
C PHE A 102 -8.91 7.69 -36.10
N SER A 103 -10.20 7.74 -36.42
CA SER A 103 -11.27 7.69 -35.42
C SER A 103 -11.21 6.40 -34.58
N LYS A 104 -10.97 5.24 -35.22
CA LYS A 104 -10.80 3.97 -34.50
C LYS A 104 -9.56 3.95 -33.61
N LYS A 105 -8.44 4.51 -34.09
CA LYS A 105 -7.20 4.63 -33.30
C LYS A 105 -7.40 5.53 -32.08
N LEU A 106 -8.16 6.61 -32.21
CA LEU A 106 -8.51 7.49 -31.09
C LEU A 106 -9.36 6.76 -30.04
N GLU A 107 -10.40 6.05 -30.48
CA GLU A 107 -11.25 5.27 -29.58
C GLU A 107 -10.45 4.21 -28.82
N GLU A 108 -9.59 3.46 -29.51
CA GLU A 108 -8.71 2.48 -28.87
C GLU A 108 -7.73 3.15 -27.90
N HIS A 109 -7.14 4.29 -28.28
CA HIS A 109 -6.21 5.02 -27.43
C HIS A 109 -6.87 5.55 -26.14
N GLU A 110 -8.11 6.01 -26.23
CA GLU A 110 -8.91 6.40 -25.07
C GLU A 110 -9.31 5.20 -24.20
N HIS A 111 -9.70 4.09 -24.83
CA HIS A 111 -10.03 2.87 -24.11
C HIS A 111 -8.83 2.32 -23.32
N GLN A 112 -7.65 2.29 -23.96
CA GLN A 112 -6.40 1.86 -23.34
C GLN A 112 -5.98 2.79 -22.19
N LYS A 113 -6.22 4.11 -22.31
CA LYS A 113 -5.98 5.06 -21.22
C LYS A 113 -6.76 4.66 -19.98
N ASP A 114 -8.06 4.39 -20.13
CA ASP A 114 -8.92 4.07 -19.00
C ASP A 114 -8.54 2.73 -18.34
N ILE A 115 -8.18 1.72 -19.13
CA ILE A 115 -7.69 0.44 -18.61
C ILE A 115 -6.38 0.64 -17.84
N CYS A 116 -5.40 1.29 -18.46
CA CYS A 116 -4.09 1.49 -17.85
C CYS A 116 -4.17 2.35 -16.59
N LEU A 117 -5.02 3.37 -16.57
CA LEU A 117 -5.22 4.23 -15.40
C LEU A 117 -5.83 3.44 -14.24
N LYS A 118 -6.87 2.64 -14.50
CA LYS A 118 -7.48 1.78 -13.46
C LYS A 118 -6.49 0.78 -12.87
N ASP A 119 -5.67 0.15 -13.72
CA ASP A 119 -4.63 -0.77 -13.26
C ASP A 119 -3.57 -0.05 -12.42
N LEU A 120 -3.14 1.15 -12.84
CA LEU A 120 -2.21 1.98 -12.08
C LEU A 120 -2.79 2.34 -10.70
N GLU A 121 -4.02 2.85 -10.65
CA GLU A 121 -4.70 3.21 -9.40
C GLU A 121 -4.87 2.00 -8.47
N ALA A 122 -5.20 0.84 -9.02
CA ALA A 122 -5.32 -0.40 -8.26
C ALA A 122 -3.98 -0.82 -7.63
N LYS A 123 -2.88 -0.77 -8.39
CA LYS A 123 -1.52 -1.04 -7.89
C LYS A 123 -1.14 -0.06 -6.78
N GLN A 124 -1.36 1.23 -7.00
CA GLN A 124 -1.05 2.27 -6.02
C GLN A 124 -1.87 2.12 -4.73
N LEU A 125 -3.15 1.74 -4.84
CA LEU A 125 -3.99 1.43 -3.69
C LEU A 125 -3.49 0.20 -2.92
N ALA A 126 -3.09 -0.86 -3.62
CA ALA A 126 -2.53 -2.06 -3.02
C ALA A 126 -1.26 -1.74 -2.21
N GLU A 127 -0.33 -0.96 -2.77
CA GLU A 127 0.89 -0.53 -2.07
C GLU A 127 0.60 0.30 -0.81
N LYS A 128 -0.37 1.23 -0.88
CA LYS A 128 -0.80 2.01 0.29
C LYS A 128 -1.39 1.11 1.37
N ASN A 129 -2.17 0.11 0.98
CA ASN A 129 -2.74 -0.85 1.92
C ASN A 129 -1.66 -1.73 2.55
N GLU A 130 -0.67 -2.16 1.78
CA GLU A 130 0.47 -2.92 2.29
C GLU A 130 1.27 -2.11 3.33
N GLU A 131 1.55 -0.83 3.08
CA GLU A 131 2.25 0.02 4.07
C GLU A 131 1.41 0.22 5.35
N ARG A 132 0.08 0.36 5.22
CA ARG A 132 -0.82 0.42 6.39
C ARG A 132 -0.83 -0.89 7.17
N GLN A 133 -0.86 -2.03 6.49
CA GLN A 133 -0.81 -3.35 7.12
C GLN A 133 0.52 -3.55 7.85
N LYS A 134 1.65 -3.20 7.24
CA LYS A 134 2.97 -3.21 7.90
C LYS A 134 2.98 -2.36 9.17
N ALA A 135 2.40 -1.15 9.12
CA ALA A 135 2.28 -0.28 10.29
C ALA A 135 1.42 -0.91 11.40
N ALA A 136 0.28 -1.52 11.04
CA ALA A 136 -0.60 -2.21 11.98
C ALA A 136 0.12 -3.41 12.63
N CYS A 137 0.83 -4.23 11.84
CA CYS A 137 1.61 -5.36 12.34
C CYS A 137 2.67 -4.93 13.35
N TRP A 138 3.41 -3.84 13.08
CA TRP A 138 4.39 -3.31 14.03
C TRP A 138 3.78 -2.81 15.33
N LEU A 139 2.62 -2.15 15.27
CA LEU A 139 1.90 -1.69 16.47
C LEU A 139 1.34 -2.87 17.28
N ALA A 140 0.81 -3.90 16.60
CA ALA A 140 0.33 -5.11 17.25
C ALA A 140 1.46 -5.89 17.93
N GLY A 141 2.62 -6.03 17.27
CA GLY A 141 3.81 -6.65 17.85
C GLY A 141 4.29 -5.92 19.10
N LEU A 142 4.34 -4.58 19.06
CA LEU A 142 4.67 -3.78 20.25
C LEU A 142 3.67 -4.02 21.39
N LYS A 143 2.36 -4.02 21.08
CA LYS A 143 1.32 -4.27 22.09
C LYS A 143 1.44 -5.66 22.72
N SER A 144 1.73 -6.69 21.92
CA SER A 144 1.94 -8.05 22.40
C SER A 144 3.18 -8.17 23.29
N MET A 145 4.27 -7.49 22.93
CA MET A 145 5.50 -7.49 23.72
C MET A 145 5.25 -6.88 25.10
N VAL A 146 4.54 -5.77 25.14
CA VAL A 146 4.12 -5.11 26.38
C VAL A 146 3.24 -6.03 27.22
N GLN A 147 2.23 -6.68 26.64
CA GLN A 147 1.35 -7.60 27.38
C GLN A 147 2.07 -8.86 27.87
N GLY A 148 3.02 -9.40 27.11
CA GLY A 148 3.85 -10.55 27.51
C GLY A 148 4.82 -10.23 28.64
N GLU A 149 5.44 -9.04 28.62
CA GLU A 149 6.30 -8.54 29.70
C GLU A 149 5.51 -8.26 31.00
N PHE A 150 4.21 -7.99 30.91
CA PHE A 150 3.33 -7.81 32.07
C PHE A 150 2.76 -9.12 32.64
N SER A 151 2.80 -10.23 31.90
CA SER A 151 2.21 -11.53 32.32
C SER A 151 3.22 -12.56 32.82
N GLY A 152 4.52 -12.32 32.67
CA GLY A 152 5.57 -13.28 33.04
C GLY A 152 6.54 -12.70 34.08
N GLY A 153 6.72 -13.41 35.19
CA GLY A 153 7.91 -13.24 36.02
C GLY A 153 9.18 -13.37 35.15
N LEU A 154 10.17 -12.51 35.42
CA LEU A 154 11.44 -12.42 34.68
C LEU A 154 12.01 -13.80 34.29
N PRO A 155 12.62 -13.87 33.10
CA PRO A 155 14.06 -14.14 33.10
C PRO A 155 14.84 -13.06 32.36
N SER A 156 15.85 -12.57 33.06
CA SER A 156 16.93 -11.73 32.54
C SER A 156 17.78 -12.51 31.53
N HIS A 157 17.76 -12.12 30.25
CA HIS A 157 19.00 -12.04 29.45
C HIS A 157 18.76 -11.25 28.15
N GLY A 158 19.61 -10.26 27.88
CA GLY A 158 19.58 -9.49 26.65
C GLY A 158 19.91 -10.33 25.42
N SER A 159 19.28 -9.98 24.30
CA SER A 159 19.70 -10.42 22.97
C SER A 159 19.22 -9.42 21.92
N GLU A 160 20.18 -8.91 21.15
CA GLU A 160 20.01 -7.96 20.06
C GLU A 160 19.11 -8.53 18.95
N TYR A 161 17.99 -7.87 18.66
CA TYR A 161 17.13 -8.22 17.53
C TYR A 161 17.74 -7.67 16.25
N LYS A 162 18.58 -8.49 15.61
CA LYS A 162 18.94 -8.36 14.20
C LYS A 162 17.68 -8.56 13.36
N ASP A 163 17.47 -7.63 12.42
CA ASP A 163 16.52 -7.74 11.31
C ASP A 163 16.49 -9.18 10.76
N LYS A 164 15.32 -9.84 10.81
CA LYS A 164 14.73 -10.76 9.82
C LYS A 164 13.54 -11.48 10.49
N VAL A 165 12.35 -10.90 10.43
CA VAL A 165 11.12 -11.71 10.53
C VAL A 165 10.41 -11.57 9.19
N GLY A 166 10.74 -12.50 8.30
CA GLY A 166 9.87 -12.83 7.18
C GLY A 166 8.56 -13.35 7.73
N CYS A 167 7.46 -12.82 7.23
CA CYS A 167 6.13 -13.32 7.53
C CYS A 167 5.98 -14.65 6.79
N SER A 168 6.35 -15.76 7.43
CA SER A 168 6.10 -17.10 6.87
C SER A 168 4.60 -17.39 6.98
N GLN A 169 3.90 -17.40 5.85
CA GLN A 169 2.67 -18.16 5.73
C GLN A 169 3.03 -19.65 5.82
N ALA A 170 2.47 -20.33 6.83
CA ALA A 170 2.45 -21.78 6.85
C ALA A 170 1.41 -22.25 5.82
N SER A 171 1.90 -22.91 4.78
CA SER A 171 1.13 -23.89 4.03
C SER A 171 1.06 -25.18 4.85
N GLU A 172 -0.14 -25.70 5.09
CA GLU A 172 -0.35 -27.13 5.36
C GLU A 172 -1.38 -27.69 4.37
N ASN A 173 -0.86 -28.56 3.51
CA ASN A 173 -1.62 -29.51 2.70
C ASN A 173 -2.04 -30.64 3.66
N THR A 174 -3.18 -31.31 3.57
CA THR A 174 -3.50 -32.35 2.57
C THR A 174 -4.81 -33.01 3.03
N SER A 175 -5.73 -33.35 2.11
CA SER A 175 -6.43 -34.63 2.26
C SER A 175 -6.54 -35.35 0.93
N HIS A 176 -6.05 -36.57 1.00
CA HIS A 176 -5.86 -37.60 0.01
C HIS A 176 -7.23 -38.18 -0.38
N ASN A 177 -7.50 -38.35 -1.67
CA ASN A 177 -8.19 -39.54 -2.16
C ASN A 177 -8.09 -39.65 -3.69
N GLY A 178 -7.58 -40.79 -4.13
CA GLY A 178 -7.74 -41.37 -5.45
C GLY A 178 -7.40 -42.85 -5.33
N PRO A 179 -7.50 -43.66 -6.41
CA PRO A 179 -8.19 -43.43 -7.68
C PRO A 179 -9.17 -44.58 -8.00
N GLN A 180 -10.04 -44.44 -9.01
CA GLN A 180 -10.49 -45.61 -9.76
C GLN A 180 -10.83 -45.28 -11.22
N ASN A 181 -10.04 -45.86 -12.13
CA ASN A 181 -10.27 -45.96 -13.56
C ASN A 181 -11.57 -46.73 -13.86
N VAL A 182 -12.36 -46.25 -14.84
CA VAL A 182 -12.73 -46.96 -16.09
C VAL A 182 -12.84 -45.92 -17.19
#